data_AF-A0A968BVM1-F1
#
_entry.id   AF-A0A968BVM1-F1
#
_cell.length_a   1.000
_cell.length_b   1.000
_cell.length_c   1.000
_cell.angle_alpha   90.00
_cell.angle_beta   90.00
_cell.angle_gamma   90.00
#
_symmetry.space_group_name_H-M   'P 1'
#
loop_
_entity.id
_entity.type
_entity.pdbx_description
1 polymer ?
#
loop_
_entity_poly.entity_id
_entity_poly.type
_entity_poly.pdbx_seq_one_letter_code
_entity_poly.pdbx_strand_id
1 'polypeptide(L)'
;MDERQRLARDLHDAVSQNLFSASLIAETLPVLWKHSPEEGEQLLDKLRQLNRGALAEMRGLLMELRPAALVEASMADLLRQLGQAVSGREGI
;
A
#
# COMPACT_ATOMS: atom_id res chain seq x y z
N MET A 1 1.33 10.51 -21.83
CA MET A 1 1.76 10.52 -20.41
C MET A 1 0.57 10.77 -19.47
N ASP A 2 -0.55 11.34 -19.94
CA ASP A 2 -1.73 11.66 -19.11
C ASP A 2 -2.51 10.45 -18.57
N GLU A 3 -2.65 9.37 -19.36
CA GLU A 3 -3.43 8.19 -18.96
C GLU A 3 -2.85 7.50 -17.71
N ARG A 4 -1.52 7.31 -17.67
CA ARG A 4 -0.82 6.72 -16.52
C ARG A 4 -0.93 7.58 -15.27
N GLN A 5 -0.83 8.90 -15.42
CA GLN A 5 -0.90 9.81 -14.27
C GLN A 5 -2.33 9.95 -13.73
N ARG A 6 -3.34 9.82 -14.60
CA ARG A 6 -4.75 9.69 -14.20
C ARG A 6 -4.96 8.38 -13.44
N LEU A 7 -4.51 7.24 -13.98
CA LEU A 7 -4.63 5.94 -13.30
C LEU A 7 -3.99 5.95 -11.91
N ALA A 8 -2.79 6.53 -11.79
CA ALA A 8 -2.09 6.63 -10.51
C ALA A 8 -2.86 7.48 -9.49
N ARG A 9 -3.54 8.56 -9.92
CA ARG A 9 -4.41 9.37 -9.06
C ARG A 9 -5.65 8.59 -8.64
N ASP A 10 -6.33 7.95 -9.59
CA ASP A 10 -7.56 7.19 -9.30
C ASP A 10 -7.28 6.04 -8.31
N LEU A 11 -6.15 5.32 -8.46
CA LEU A 11 -5.75 4.29 -7.48
C LEU A 11 -5.36 4.90 -6.12
N HIS A 12 -4.69 6.05 -6.10
CA HIS A 12 -4.31 6.73 -4.85
C HIS A 12 -5.54 7.19 -4.06
N ASP A 13 -6.55 7.72 -4.75
CA ASP A 13 -7.82 8.13 -4.17
C ASP A 13 -8.58 6.92 -3.61
N ALA A 14 -8.60 5.80 -4.35
CA ALA A 14 -9.19 4.54 -3.89
C ALA A 14 -8.51 4.00 -2.61
N VAL A 15 -7.17 4.00 -2.57
CA VAL A 15 -6.40 3.62 -1.37
C VAL A 15 -6.75 4.53 -0.20
N SER A 16 -6.80 5.84 -0.42
CA SER A 16 -7.13 6.83 0.62
C SER A 16 -8.54 6.62 1.19
N GLN A 17 -9.51 6.30 0.33
CA GLN A 17 -10.87 5.97 0.73
C GLN A 17 -10.94 4.67 1.55
N ASN A 18 -10.18 3.65 1.15
CA ASN A 18 -10.10 2.38 1.87
C ASN A 18 -9.49 2.55 3.27
N LEU A 19 -8.42 3.35 3.39
CA LEU A 19 -7.80 3.67 4.68
C LEU A 19 -8.71 4.51 5.57
N PHE A 20 -9.41 5.50 5.00
CA PHE A 20 -10.39 6.29 5.76
C PHE A 20 -11.51 5.39 6.34
N SER A 21 -12.05 4.49 5.52
CA SER A 21 -13.06 3.53 5.95
C SER A 21 -12.53 2.59 7.04
N ALA A 22 -11.28 2.13 6.91
CA ALA A 22 -10.62 1.31 7.93
C ALA A 22 -10.47 2.05 9.26
N SER A 23 -10.12 3.35 9.24
CA SER A 23 -10.02 4.17 10.45
C SER A 23 -11.36 4.31 11.18
N LEU A 24 -12.45 4.60 10.46
CA LEU A 24 -13.80 4.68 11.05
C LEU A 24 -14.24 3.36 11.69
N ILE A 25 -13.92 2.24 11.03
CA ILE A 25 -14.20 0.91 11.58
C ILE A 25 -13.37 0.68 12.85
N ALA A 26 -12.09 1.02 12.85
CA ALA A 26 -11.21 0.85 14.00
C ALA A 26 -11.64 1.71 15.21
N GLU A 27 -12.18 2.91 14.99
CA GLU A 27 -12.71 3.78 16.04
C GLU A 27 -13.98 3.21 16.69
N THR A 28 -14.86 2.61 15.90
CA THR A 28 -16.17 2.11 16.35
C THR A 28 -16.10 0.68 16.92
N LEU A 29 -15.11 -0.11 16.49
CA LEU A 29 -14.93 -1.51 16.87
C LEU A 29 -14.90 -1.75 18.40
N PRO A 30 -14.17 -0.98 19.24
CA PRO A 30 -14.12 -1.23 20.68
C PRO A 30 -15.46 -1.02 21.39
N VAL A 31 -16.29 -0.10 20.86
CA VAL A 31 -17.63 0.16 21.40
C VAL A 31 -18.56 -0.99 21.03
N LEU A 32 -18.55 -1.41 19.75
CA LEU A 32 -19.37 -2.52 19.28
C LEU A 32 -19.00 -3.83 19.99
N TRP A 33 -17.71 -4.10 20.16
CA TRP A 33 -17.21 -5.32 20.81
C TRP A 33 -17.73 -5.51 22.24
N LYS A 34 -17.94 -4.40 22.97
CA LYS A 34 -18.51 -4.44 24.32
C LYS A 34 -20.00 -4.79 24.34
N HIS A 35 -20.73 -4.47 23.28
CA HIS A 35 -22.17 -4.73 23.18
C HIS A 35 -22.47 -6.07 22.52
N SER A 36 -21.75 -6.40 21.46
CA SER A 36 -21.89 -7.62 20.67
C SER A 36 -20.52 -8.08 20.17
N PRO A 37 -19.88 -9.04 20.86
CA PRO A 37 -18.60 -9.60 20.43
C PRO A 37 -18.68 -10.24 19.03
N GLU A 38 -19.80 -10.88 18.69
CA GLU A 38 -20.02 -11.54 17.40
C GLU A 38 -20.05 -10.52 16.24
N GLU A 39 -20.75 -9.39 16.41
CA GLU A 39 -20.69 -8.30 15.43
C GLU A 39 -19.31 -7.63 15.40
N GLY A 40 -18.65 -7.55 16.56
CA GLY A 40 -17.26 -7.11 16.68
C GLY A 40 -16.30 -7.97 15.84
N GLU A 41 -16.42 -9.29 15.91
CA GLU A 41 -15.61 -10.21 15.10
C GLU A 41 -15.85 -10.01 13.59
N GLN A 42 -17.12 -9.88 13.17
CA GLN A 42 -17.45 -9.60 11.78
C GLN A 42 -16.86 -8.27 11.30
N LEU A 43 -16.94 -7.24 12.13
CA LEU A 43 -16.42 -5.91 11.82
C LEU A 43 -14.88 -5.89 11.78
N LEU A 44 -14.23 -6.64 12.67
CA LEU A 44 -12.78 -6.85 12.67
C LEU A 44 -12.33 -7.57 11.39
N ASP A 45 -13.07 -8.57 10.94
CA ASP A 45 -12.75 -9.26 9.68
C ASP A 45 -12.89 -8.34 8.47
N LYS A 46 -13.91 -7.47 8.46
CA LYS A 46 -14.06 -6.45 7.44
C LYS A 46 -12.90 -5.45 7.45
N LEU A 47 -12.45 -5.01 8.63
CA LEU A 47 -11.27 -4.16 8.78
C LEU A 47 -10.00 -4.83 8.21
N ARG A 48 -9.80 -6.12 8.51
CA ARG A 48 -8.67 -6.91 7.97
C ARG A 48 -8.71 -7.00 6.45
N GLN A 49 -9.89 -7.21 5.86
CA GLN A 49 -10.06 -7.28 4.42
C GLN A 49 -9.74 -5.93 3.75
N LEU A 50 -10.28 -4.82 4.28
CA LEU A 50 -10.01 -3.47 3.76
C LEU A 50 -8.52 -3.13 3.78
N ASN A 51 -7.84 -3.39 4.90
CA ASN A 51 -6.40 -3.13 5.01
C ASN A 51 -5.56 -3.98 4.05
N ARG A 52 -5.94 -5.26 3.82
CA ARG A 52 -5.25 -6.10 2.84
C ARG A 52 -5.46 -5.62 1.41
N GLY A 53 -6.67 -5.19 1.07
CA GLY A 53 -6.99 -4.59 -0.23
C GLY A 53 -6.18 -3.33 -0.49
N ALA A 54 -6.23 -2.37 0.43
CA ALA A 54 -5.48 -1.12 0.35
C ALA A 54 -3.97 -1.35 0.20
N LEU A 55 -3.41 -2.32 0.93
CA LEU A 55 -1.98 -2.66 0.82
C LEU A 55 -1.62 -3.29 -0.53
N ALA A 56 -2.50 -4.12 -1.10
CA ALA A 56 -2.31 -4.71 -2.42
C ALA A 56 -2.37 -3.63 -3.51
N GLU A 57 -3.32 -2.71 -3.43
CA GLU A 57 -3.47 -1.57 -4.35
C GLU A 57 -2.26 -0.63 -4.29
N MET A 58 -1.77 -0.28 -3.09
CA MET A 58 -0.53 0.50 -2.93
C MET A 58 0.69 -0.18 -3.54
N ARG A 59 0.81 -1.51 -3.42
CA ARG A 59 1.90 -2.26 -4.08
C ARG A 59 1.77 -2.23 -5.60
N GLY A 60 0.54 -2.28 -6.12
CA GLY A 60 0.26 -2.08 -7.54
C GLY A 60 0.73 -0.72 -8.03
N LEU A 61 0.36 0.37 -7.34
CA LEU A 61 0.82 1.72 -7.62
C LEU A 61 2.35 1.82 -7.69
N LEU A 62 3.05 1.28 -6.69
CA LEU A 62 4.52 1.31 -6.65
C LEU A 62 5.14 0.58 -7.83
N MET A 63 4.54 -0.51 -8.31
CA MET A 63 5.00 -1.24 -9.48
C MET A 63 4.73 -0.51 -10.79
N GLU A 64 3.59 0.17 -10.93
CA GLU A 64 3.25 0.97 -12.12
C GLU A 64 4.04 2.27 -12.24
N LEU A 65 4.48 2.84 -11.11
CA LEU A 65 5.36 4.02 -11.06
C LEU A 65 6.84 3.67 -11.30
N ARG A 66 7.24 2.41 -11.09
CA ARG A 66 8.63 1.94 -11.23
C ARG A 66 9.25 2.08 -12.63
N PRO A 67 8.54 1.98 -13.75
CA PRO A 67 9.11 2.21 -15.08
C PRO A 67 9.56 3.66 -15.27
N ALA A 68 8.96 4.64 -14.59
CA ALA A 68 9.39 6.03 -14.70
C ALA A 68 10.71 6.29 -13.94
N ALA A 69 10.82 5.77 -12.71
CA ALA A 69 12.04 5.89 -11.91
C ALA A 69 13.23 5.12 -12.50
N LEU A 70 13.00 3.99 -13.18
CA LEU A 70 14.04 3.24 -13.89
C LEU A 70 14.46 3.90 -15.22
N VAL A 71 13.62 4.74 -15.81
CA VAL A 71 13.92 5.45 -17.08
C VAL A 71 14.66 6.76 -16.81
N GLU A 72 14.46 7.37 -15.64
CA GLU A 72 15.19 8.56 -15.20
C GLU A 72 16.54 8.25 -14.53
N ALA A 73 16.70 7.06 -13.94
CA ALA A 73 17.98 6.59 -13.44
C ALA A 73 18.85 6.08 -14.59
N SER A 74 20.08 6.57 -14.72
CA SER A 74 21.00 6.01 -15.70
C SER A 74 21.29 4.55 -15.36
N MET A 75 21.56 3.72 -16.38
CA MET A 75 21.99 2.32 -16.19
C MET A 75 23.14 2.21 -15.18
N ALA A 76 24.02 3.22 -15.13
CA ALA A 76 25.13 3.30 -14.20
C ALA A 76 24.67 3.48 -12.73
N ASP A 77 23.60 4.23 -12.49
CA ASP A 77 23.05 4.43 -11.14
C ASP A 77 22.36 3.17 -10.63
N LEU A 78 21.64 2.47 -11.51
CA LEU A 78 21.00 1.20 -11.19
C LEU A 78 22.04 0.10 -10.89
N LEU A 79 23.12 0.02 -11.66
CA LEU A 79 24.23 -0.91 -11.40
C LEU A 79 24.96 -0.57 -10.09
N ARG A 80 25.12 0.72 -9.77
CA ARG A 80 25.74 1.17 -8.50
C ARG A 80 24.85 0.81 -7.30
N GLN A 81 23.54 1.02 -7.40
CA GLN A 81 22.58 0.61 -6.38
C GLN A 81 22.55 -0.90 -6.18
N LEU A 82 22.60 -1.68 -7.28
CA LEU A 82 22.69 -3.14 -7.21
C LEU A 82 24.00 -3.57 -6.53
N GLY A 83 25.13 -2.97 -6.89
CA GLY A 83 26.43 -3.23 -6.26
C GLY A 83 26.40 -2.93 -4.75
N GLN A 84 25.84 -1.80 -4.34
CA GLN A 84 25.68 -1.45 -2.92
C GLN A 84 24.74 -2.43 -2.18
N ALA A 85 23.64 -2.86 -2.79
CA ALA A 85 22.71 -3.79 -2.19
C ALA A 85 23.28 -5.21 -2.04
N VAL A 86 24.14 -5.64 -2.97
CA VAL A 86 24.83 -6.93 -2.91
C VAL A 86 26.01 -6.88 -1.92
N SER A 87 26.85 -5.85 -1.98
CA SER A 87 27.94 -5.64 -1.01
C SER A 87 27.43 -5.43 0.42
N GLY A 88 26.29 -4.76 0.60
CA GLY A 88 25.65 -4.59 1.91
C GLY A 88 25.04 -5.87 2.48
N ARG A 89 24.86 -6.92 1.67
CA ARG A 89 24.43 -8.25 2.13
C ARG A 89 25.59 -9.21 2.41
N GLU A 90 26.77 -8.95 1.85
CA GLU A 90 28.00 -9.70 2.16
C GLU A 90 28.90 -8.99 3.19
N GLY A 91 28.45 -7.87 3.75
CA GLY A 91 29.10 -7.20 4.86
C GLY A 91 28.91 -7.95 6.18
N ILE A 92 29.93 -8.73 6.55
CA ILE A 92 30.40 -8.87 7.94
C ILE A 92 30.75 -7.49 8.48
#